data_AF-A0A1C6TN55-F1
#
_entry.id   AF-A0A1C6TN55-F1
#
_cell.length_a   1.000
_cell.length_b   1.000
_cell.length_c   1.000
_cell.angle_alpha   90.00
_cell.angle_beta   90.00
_cell.angle_gamma   90.00
#
_symmetry.space_group_name_H-M   'P 1'
#
loop_
_entity.id
_entity.type
_entity.pdbx_description
1 polymer ?
#
loop_
_entity_poly.entity_id
_entity_poly.type
_entity_poly.pdbx_seq_one_letter_code
_entity_poly.pdbx_strand_id
1 'polypeptide(L)'
;MRRGYRGRPAWETDIAVRQAGSPEEATDRARKGRALVDAALAGEKPPEAAEKPAARVAGYEQVACCVCYRPVWGLPGSRCDSCPPDAPPDTSFVR
;
A
#
# COMPACT_ATOMS: atom_id res chain seq x y z
N MET A 1 9.28 9.70 -11.34
CA MET A 1 9.52 8.30 -11.76
C MET A 1 9.97 7.50 -10.55
N ARG A 2 9.05 6.80 -9.87
CA ARG A 2 9.43 5.84 -8.82
C ARG A 2 9.75 4.53 -9.51
N ARG A 3 11.05 4.20 -9.60
CA ARG A 3 11.54 2.90 -10.07
C ARG A 3 10.87 1.82 -9.21
N GLY A 4 10.02 1.00 -9.83
CA GLY A 4 9.35 -0.11 -9.16
C GLY A 4 10.38 -1.13 -8.68
N TYR A 5 10.33 -1.47 -7.39
CA TYR A 5 11.01 -2.64 -6.86
C TYR A 5 10.32 -3.89 -7.44
N ARG A 6 10.88 -4.45 -8.52
CA ARG A 6 10.70 -5.88 -8.82
C ARG A 6 11.60 -6.63 -7.85
N GLY A 7 11.07 -7.50 -7.00
CA GLY A 7 11.96 -8.46 -6.34
C GLY A 7 11.46 -9.31 -5.18
N ARG A 8 10.43 -8.94 -4.41
CA ARG A 8 9.94 -9.80 -3.32
C ARG A 8 8.43 -9.72 -3.15
N PRO A 9 7.75 -10.85 -2.88
CA PRO A 9 6.38 -10.85 -2.38
C PRO A 9 6.23 -9.91 -1.19
N ALA A 10 5.10 -9.22 -1.07
CA ALA A 10 4.86 -8.26 0.01
C ALA A 10 5.07 -8.86 1.41
N TRP A 11 4.72 -10.15 1.59
CA TRP A 11 4.90 -10.86 2.85
C TRP A 11 6.37 -11.03 3.27
N GLU A 12 7.31 -11.17 2.32
CA GLU A 12 8.74 -11.27 2.64
C GLU A 12 9.30 -9.94 3.13
N THR A 13 8.81 -8.83 2.58
CA THR A 13 9.19 -7.49 3.02
C THR A 13 8.67 -7.23 4.43
N ASP A 14 7.43 -7.64 4.69
CA ASP A 14 6.81 -7.57 6.01
C ASP A 14 7.56 -8.37 7.07
N ILE A 15 8.07 -9.56 6.74
CA ILE A 15 8.90 -10.35 7.65
C ILE A 15 10.25 -9.67 7.89
N ALA A 16 10.90 -9.18 6.84
CA ALA A 16 12.20 -8.52 6.95
C ALA A 16 12.14 -7.25 7.81
N VAL A 17 11.07 -6.47 7.70
CA VAL A 17 10.84 -5.26 8.53
C VAL A 17 10.60 -5.61 10.00
N ARG A 18 10.07 -6.80 10.30
CA ARG A 18 9.75 -7.23 11.67
C ARG A 18 10.91 -7.94 12.37
N GLN A 19 11.92 -8.41 11.63
CA GLN A 19 13.11 -9.03 12.22
C GLN A 19 13.99 -7.99 12.91
N ALA A 20 14.53 -8.34 14.08
CA ALA A 20 15.53 -7.54 14.77
C ALA A 20 16.84 -7.56 13.99
N GLY A 21 17.42 -6.40 13.71
CA GLY A 21 18.71 -6.29 13.02
C GLY A 21 19.91 -6.60 13.91
N SER A 22 19.75 -6.56 15.24
CA SER A 22 20.81 -6.89 16.21
C SER A 22 20.28 -7.54 17.51
N PRO A 23 21.15 -8.16 18.31
CA PRO A 23 20.80 -8.68 19.63
C PRO A 23 20.26 -7.61 20.60
N GLU A 24 20.83 -6.40 20.59
CA GLU A 24 20.36 -5.28 21.42
C GLU A 24 18.95 -4.84 21.00
N GLU A 25 18.67 -4.81 19.70
CA GLU A 25 17.34 -4.48 19.19
C GLU A 25 16.30 -5.56 19.56
N ALA A 26 16.72 -6.83 19.62
CA ALA A 26 15.88 -7.93 20.06
C ALA A 26 15.52 -7.82 21.55
N THR A 27 16.49 -7.50 22.42
CA THR A 27 16.25 -7.32 23.87
C THR A 27 15.36 -6.11 24.15
N ASP A 28 15.58 -5.01 23.43
CA ASP A 28 14.74 -3.81 23.51
C ASP A 28 13.29 -4.08 23.09
N ARG A 29 13.10 -4.80 21.99
CA ARG A 29 11.77 -5.20 21.52
C ARG A 29 11.08 -6.12 22.52
N ALA A 30 11.79 -7.10 23.08
CA ALA A 30 11.25 -8.01 24.10
C ALA A 30 10.80 -7.25 25.36
N ARG A 31 11.62 -6.30 25.84
CA ARG A 31 11.30 -5.44 26.98
C ARG A 31 10.05 -4.60 26.73
N LYS A 32 9.96 -3.94 25.57
CA LYS A 32 8.78 -3.15 25.18
C LYS A 32 7.53 -4.02 25.06
N GLY A 33 7.65 -5.20 24.44
CA GLY A 33 6.55 -6.15 24.31
C GLY A 33 6.01 -6.61 25.66
N ARG A 34 6.89 -6.90 26.62
CA ARG A 34 6.48 -7.28 27.97
C ARG A 34 5.76 -6.16 28.71
N ALA A 35 6.26 -4.93 28.63
CA ALA A 35 5.60 -3.77 29.23
C ALA A 35 4.18 -3.55 28.68
N LEU A 36 3.95 -3.79 27.37
CA LEU A 36 2.62 -3.71 26.77
C LEU A 36 1.66 -4.79 27.29
N VAL A 37 2.16 -6.01 27.50
CA VAL A 37 1.38 -7.12 28.06
C VAL A 37 1.03 -6.84 29.52
N ASP A 38 2.00 -6.38 30.31
CA ASP A 38 1.79 -6.05 31.72
C ASP A 38 0.76 -4.92 31.88
N ALA A 39 0.83 -3.88 31.04
CA ALA A 39 -0.17 -2.80 30.99
C ALA A 39 -1.58 -3.31 30.62
N ALA A 40 -1.67 -4.21 29.63
CA ALA A 40 -2.95 -4.82 29.24
C ALA A 40 -3.55 -5.67 30.37
N LEU A 41 -2.72 -6.44 31.09
CA LEU A 41 -3.14 -7.22 32.25
C LEU A 41 -3.55 -6.34 33.44
N ALA A 42 -2.92 -5.18 33.59
CA ALA A 42 -3.31 -4.16 34.57
C ALA A 42 -4.61 -3.42 34.20
N GLY A 43 -5.20 -3.70 33.04
CA GLY A 43 -6.42 -3.05 32.57
C GLY A 43 -6.21 -1.63 32.08
N GLU A 44 -4.97 -1.22 31.79
CA GLU A 44 -4.68 0.08 31.21
C GLU A 44 -5.25 0.17 29.79
N LYS A 45 -5.89 1.30 29.46
CA LYS A 45 -6.39 1.53 28.10
C LYS A 45 -5.18 1.59 27.15
N PRO A 46 -5.19 0.87 26.02
CA PRO A 46 -4.10 0.95 25.06
C PRO A 46 -3.91 2.40 24.60
N PRO A 47 -2.65 2.82 24.35
CA PRO A 47 -2.38 4.15 23.84
C PRO A 47 -3.16 4.35 22.54
N GLU A 48 -3.76 5.54 22.38
CA GLU A 48 -4.46 5.88 21.13
C GLU A 48 -3.48 5.75 19.97
N ALA A 49 -3.78 4.83 19.06
CA ALA A 49 -2.98 4.64 17.86
C ALA A 49 -2.97 5.97 17.10
N ALA A 50 -1.78 6.47 16.77
CA ALA A 50 -1.63 7.58 15.85
C ALA A 50 -2.48 7.31 14.60
N GLU A 51 -3.23 8.34 14.18
CA GLU A 51 -4.19 8.29 13.09
C GLU A 51 -3.57 7.54 11.90
N LYS A 52 -4.16 6.39 11.55
CA LYS A 52 -3.72 5.66 10.36
C LYS A 52 -3.79 6.63 9.19
N PRO A 53 -2.74 6.76 8.36
CA PRO A 53 -2.82 7.61 7.19
C PRO A 53 -4.06 7.21 6.38
N ALA A 54 -4.84 8.22 6.00
CA ALA A 54 -6.12 8.03 5.33
C ALA A 54 -6.00 6.92 4.28
N ALA A 55 -6.90 5.93 4.35
CA ALA A 55 -6.97 4.87 3.37
C ALA A 55 -7.05 5.53 1.98
N ARG A 56 -6.03 5.32 1.15
CA ARG A 56 -6.10 5.71 -0.26
C ARG A 56 -7.37 5.04 -0.81
N VAL A 57 -8.28 5.81 -1.40
CA VAL A 57 -9.52 5.27 -1.98
C VAL A 57 -9.12 4.12 -2.90
N ALA A 58 -9.44 2.89 -2.48
CA ALA A 58 -8.99 1.70 -3.15
C ALA A 58 -9.49 1.72 -4.60
N GLY A 59 -8.56 1.60 -5.55
CA GLY A 59 -8.85 1.38 -6.97
C GLY A 59 -8.61 2.56 -7.90
N TYR A 60 -8.67 3.82 -7.43
CA TYR A 60 -8.35 4.95 -8.31
C TYR A 60 -6.85 5.21 -8.32
N GLU A 61 -6.25 5.09 -9.50
CA GLU A 61 -4.85 5.40 -9.73
C GLU A 61 -4.69 6.22 -11.01
N GLN A 62 -3.47 6.69 -11.27
CA GLN A 62 -3.17 7.33 -12.54
C GLN A 62 -3.03 6.25 -13.61
N VAL A 63 -4.05 6.09 -14.45
CA VAL A 63 -4.12 5.10 -15.54
C VAL A 63 -4.09 5.80 -16.91
N ALA A 64 -3.79 5.05 -17.96
CA ALA A 64 -3.93 5.53 -19.33
C ALA A 64 -5.37 5.36 -19.81
N CYS A 65 -5.91 6.36 -20.51
CA CYS A 65 -7.21 6.26 -21.17
C CYS A 65 -7.22 5.09 -22.16
N CYS A 66 -8.25 4.24 -22.10
CA CYS A 66 -8.38 3.06 -22.98
C CYS A 66 -8.56 3.37 -24.47
N VAL A 67 -8.75 4.64 -24.87
CA VAL A 67 -8.96 5.07 -26.26
C VAL A 67 -7.77 5.88 -26.79
N CYS A 68 -7.31 6.89 -26.05
CA CYS A 68 -6.28 7.84 -26.52
C CYS A 68 -4.97 7.82 -25.70
N TYR A 69 -4.86 6.95 -24.69
CA TYR A 69 -3.71 6.82 -23.79
C TYR A 69 -3.31 8.06 -22.99
N ARG A 70 -4.12 9.13 -23.00
CA ARG A 70 -3.92 10.29 -22.12
C ARG A 70 -4.04 9.85 -20.65
N PRO A 71 -3.18 10.35 -19.73
CA PRO A 71 -3.27 10.00 -18.32
C PRO A 71 -4.57 10.53 -17.69
N VAL A 72 -5.25 9.68 -16.93
CA VAL A 72 -6.49 9.99 -16.21
C VAL A 72 -6.43 9.40 -14.79
N TRP A 73 -7.19 9.99 -13.87
CA TRP A 73 -7.38 9.44 -12.53
C TRP A 73 -8.62 8.54 -12.54
N GLY A 74 -8.42 7.22 -12.47
CA GLY A 74 -9.49 6.26 -12.74
C GLY A 74 -9.13 4.81 -12.40
N LEU A 75 -10.08 3.91 -12.66
CA LEU A 75 -9.85 2.46 -12.65
C LEU A 75 -9.20 2.01 -13.98
N PRO A 76 -8.47 0.89 -14.00
CA PRO A 76 -7.99 0.30 -15.26
C PRO A 76 -9.12 0.15 -16.29
N GLY A 77 -8.90 0.61 -17.53
CA GLY A 77 -9.92 0.63 -18.58
C GLY A 77 -10.78 1.91 -18.65
N SER A 78 -10.53 2.89 -17.77
CA SER A 78 -11.24 4.19 -17.80
C SER A 78 -10.99 4.97 -19.09
N ARG A 79 -11.99 5.75 -19.52
CA ARG A 79 -11.92 6.70 -20.64
C ARG A 79 -11.74 8.13 -20.11
N CYS A 80 -11.07 9.00 -20.87
CA CYS A 80 -11.01 10.44 -20.57
C CYS A 80 -12.24 11.18 -21.12
N ASP A 81 -12.55 12.35 -20.54
CA ASP A 81 -13.68 13.19 -20.96
C ASP A 81 -13.53 13.76 -22.38
N SER A 82 -12.32 13.70 -22.94
CA SER A 82 -12.04 14.16 -24.31
C SER A 82 -12.36 13.13 -25.38
N CYS A 83 -12.51 11.85 -25.03
CA CYS A 83 -12.81 10.80 -26.00
C CYS A 83 -14.33 10.61 -26.15
N PRO A 84 -14.83 10.33 -27.38
CA PRO A 84 -16.24 10.05 -27.60
C PRO A 84 -16.72 8.85 -26.76
N PRO A 85 -17.97 8.87 -26.28
CA PRO A 85 -18.52 7.79 -25.45
C PRO A 85 -18.62 6.44 -26.17
N ASP A 86 -18.64 6.45 -27.50
CA ASP A 86 -18.77 5.23 -28.31
C ASP A 86 -17.45 4.81 -28.98
N ALA A 87 -16.34 5.52 -28.71
CA ALA A 87 -15.06 5.16 -29.30
C ALA A 87 -14.57 3.81 -28.74
N PRO A 88 -14.31 2.79 -29.58
CA PRO A 88 -13.84 1.50 -29.10
C PRO A 88 -12.49 1.65 -28.37
N PRO A 89 -12.23 0.82 -27.35
CA PRO A 89 -10.92 0.79 -26.71
C PRO A 89 -9.86 0.33 -27.73
N ASP A 90 -8.67 0.91 -27.69
CA ASP A 90 -7.58 0.46 -28.54
C ASP A 90 -7.02 -0.87 -28.02
N THR A 91 -7.20 -1.92 -28.83
CA THR A 91 -6.75 -3.29 -28.53
C THR A 91 -5.43 -3.65 -29.20
N SER A 92 -4.71 -2.68 -29.78
CA SER A 92 -3.45 -2.91 -30.50
C SER A 92 -2.34 -3.58 -29.67
N PHE A 93 -2.46 -3.57 -28.34
CA PHE A 93 -1.52 -4.18 -27.38
C PHE A 93 -1.93 -5.56 -26.85
N VAL A 94 -3.12 -6.07 -27.20
CA VAL A 94 -3.54 -7.43 -26.82
C VAL A 94 -2.89 -8.43 -27.79
N ARG A 95 -1.70 -8.91 -27.44
CA ARG A 95 -1.00 -10.01 -28.11
C ARG A 95 -0.82 -11.18 -27.16
#